data_AF-A0A853F4S7-F1
#
_entry.id   AF-A0A853F4S7-F1
#
_cell.length_a   1.000
_cell.length_b   1.000
_cell.length_c   1.000
_cell.angle_alpha   90.00
_cell.angle_beta   90.00
_cell.angle_gamma   90.00
#
_symmetry.space_group_name_H-M   'P 1'
#
loop_
_entity.id
_entity.type
_entity.pdbx_description
1 polymer ?
#
loop_
_entity_poly.entity_id
_entity_poly.type
_entity_poly.pdbx_seq_one_letter_code
_entity_poly.pdbx_strand_id
1 'polypeptide(L)'
;MDIFETCQKINNLINSNEEEAREELIKLLDFCESQNIPYDELVNHLIRQLGLYPYLDTETSSWQENFVYEAFKVDIGGQIKTLHREQSSVLKDLISGKNLAIIAPTSFGKSFIIDAFIALEKPKNIAIIVPTIALTDETRRRLQKKFSNQYKIITTSEVELSEKNIFIFPQERALHYVDKIAELDMLVIDEFYKASADFDNQRSTSLLNTILKLGEKSKQKYF
;
A
#
# COMPACT_ATOMS: atom_id res chain seq x y z
N MET A 1 25.69 16.72 -10.91
CA MET A 1 24.82 17.41 -9.94
C MET A 1 25.68 17.76 -8.74
N ASP A 2 25.65 18.99 -8.24
CA ASP A 2 26.32 19.32 -6.98
C ASP A 2 25.43 18.86 -5.82
N ILE A 3 25.91 17.89 -5.04
CA ILE A 3 25.13 17.25 -3.98
C ILE A 3 24.82 18.25 -2.87
N PHE A 4 25.77 19.12 -2.50
CA PHE A 4 25.59 20.06 -1.40
C PHE A 4 24.57 21.15 -1.76
N GLU A 5 24.70 21.75 -2.95
CA GLU A 5 23.73 22.75 -3.44
C GLU A 5 22.33 22.14 -3.56
N THR A 6 22.24 20.89 -4.01
CA THR A 6 20.97 20.16 -4.09
C THR A 6 20.37 19.91 -2.71
N CYS A 7 21.17 19.46 -1.74
CA CYS A 7 20.72 19.28 -0.36
C CYS A 7 20.22 20.59 0.25
N GLN A 8 20.92 21.71 -0.01
CA GLN A 8 20.49 23.03 0.43
C GLN A 8 19.14 23.43 -0.19
N LYS A 9 18.96 23.20 -1.49
CA LYS A 9 17.69 23.44 -2.20
C LYS A 9 16.56 22.61 -1.56
N ILE A 10 16.78 21.31 -1.37
CA ILE A 10 15.80 20.41 -0.73
C ILE A 10 15.43 20.94 0.66
N ASN A 11 16.43 21.27 1.50
CA ASN A 11 16.20 21.75 2.85
C ASN A 11 15.36 23.03 2.90
N ASN A 12 15.56 23.96 1.95
CA ASN A 12 14.75 25.17 1.84
C ASN A 12 13.29 24.86 1.43
N LEU A 13 13.08 23.82 0.62
CA LEU A 13 11.76 23.39 0.17
C LEU A 13 10.97 22.64 1.25
N ILE A 14 11.62 21.95 2.18
CA ILE A 14 10.93 21.11 3.20
C ILE A 14 9.79 21.86 3.91
N ASN A 15 10.01 23.13 4.28
CA ASN A 15 9.03 23.92 5.03
C ASN A 15 8.00 24.63 4.15
N SER A 16 8.27 24.82 2.86
CA SER A 16 7.42 25.59 1.94
C SER A 16 6.61 24.71 1.00
N ASN A 17 7.22 23.62 0.50
CA ASN A 17 6.64 22.67 -0.43
C ASN A 17 7.29 21.28 -0.25
N GLU A 18 6.75 20.50 0.68
CA GLU A 18 7.29 19.17 1.02
C GLU A 18 7.23 18.18 -0.15
N GLU A 19 6.20 18.25 -1.01
CA GLU A 19 6.08 17.39 -2.19
C GLU A 19 7.23 17.64 -3.18
N GLU A 20 7.51 18.91 -3.48
CA GLU A 20 8.62 19.29 -4.36
C GLU A 20 9.98 18.94 -3.73
N ALA A 21 10.15 19.13 -2.42
CA ALA A 21 11.34 18.70 -1.69
C ALA A 21 11.57 17.19 -1.83
N ARG A 22 10.50 16.40 -1.73
CA ARG A 22 10.55 14.95 -1.88
C ARG A 22 10.91 14.54 -3.30
N GLU A 23 10.35 15.18 -4.33
CA GLU A 23 10.72 14.92 -5.72
C GLU A 23 12.20 15.23 -5.99
N GLU A 24 12.70 16.36 -5.51
CA GLU A 24 14.11 16.74 -5.66
C GLU A 24 15.04 15.77 -4.92
N LEU A 25 14.64 15.28 -3.74
CA LEU A 25 15.38 14.24 -3.03
C LEU A 25 15.41 12.94 -3.83
N ILE A 26 14.28 12.50 -4.42
CA ILE A 26 14.26 11.28 -5.25
C ILE A 26 15.23 11.41 -6.43
N LYS A 27 15.30 12.58 -7.09
CA LYS A 27 16.26 12.84 -8.17
C LYS A 27 17.71 12.77 -7.68
N LEU A 28 17.98 13.29 -6.47
CA LEU A 28 19.30 13.21 -5.85
C LEU A 28 19.69 11.74 -5.55
N LEU A 29 18.77 10.95 -5.01
CA LEU A 29 19.01 9.54 -4.71
C LEU A 29 19.30 8.72 -5.98
N ASP A 30 18.53 8.95 -7.05
CA ASP A 30 18.76 8.35 -8.38
C ASP A 30 20.12 8.74 -8.96
N PHE A 31 20.50 10.03 -8.84
CA PHE A 31 21.83 10.49 -9.26
C PHE A 31 22.94 9.77 -8.49
N CYS A 32 22.85 9.70 -7.16
CA CYS A 32 23.84 9.01 -6.34
C CYS A 32 23.94 7.52 -6.68
N GLU A 33 22.82 6.83 -6.86
CA GLU A 33 22.79 5.43 -7.29
C GLU A 33 23.45 5.25 -8.66
N SER A 34 23.12 6.11 -9.64
CA SER A 34 23.68 6.05 -10.99
C SER A 34 25.20 6.27 -11.05
N GLN A 35 25.75 7.04 -10.13
CA GLN A 35 27.17 7.35 -10.03
C GLN A 35 27.90 6.49 -8.98
N ASN A 36 27.19 5.55 -8.33
CA ASN A 36 27.70 4.73 -7.22
C ASN A 36 28.36 5.57 -6.11
N ILE A 37 27.72 6.69 -5.75
CA ILE A 37 28.13 7.61 -4.70
C ILE A 37 27.42 7.20 -3.40
N PRO A 38 28.14 6.86 -2.33
CA PRO A 38 27.51 6.52 -1.05
C PRO A 38 26.83 7.77 -0.44
N TYR A 39 25.77 7.54 0.33
CA TYR A 39 25.07 8.63 0.99
C TYR A 39 25.89 9.13 2.17
N ASP A 40 25.98 10.45 2.34
CA ASP A 40 26.54 11.05 3.54
C ASP A 40 25.45 11.25 4.61
N GLU A 41 25.87 11.72 5.79
CA GLU A 41 24.96 11.98 6.91
C GLU A 41 23.89 13.03 6.56
N LEU A 42 24.21 14.00 5.70
CA LEU A 42 23.27 15.04 5.28
C LEU A 42 22.17 14.47 4.39
N VAL A 43 22.51 13.61 3.43
CA VAL A 43 21.53 12.92 2.58
C VAL A 43 20.63 12.04 3.45
N ASN A 44 21.20 11.23 4.36
CA ASN A 44 20.42 10.40 5.29
C ASN A 44 19.49 11.24 6.19
N HIS A 45 19.95 12.41 6.64
CA HIS A 45 19.11 13.35 7.38
C HIS A 45 17.89 13.79 6.54
N LEU A 46 18.09 14.17 5.28
CA LEU A 46 17.00 14.59 4.38
C LEU A 46 16.04 13.44 4.09
N ILE A 47 16.54 12.22 3.87
CA ILE A 47 15.72 11.00 3.73
C ILE A 47 14.80 10.83 4.94
N ARG A 48 15.33 10.98 6.16
CA ARG A 48 14.53 10.88 7.38
C ARG A 48 13.51 12.00 7.51
N GLN A 49 13.90 13.26 7.25
CA GLN A 49 12.98 14.40 7.34
C GLN A 49 11.78 14.24 6.39
N LEU A 50 12.03 13.80 5.17
CA LEU A 50 11.02 13.61 4.13
C LEU A 50 10.31 12.25 4.18
N GLY A 51 10.60 11.42 5.18
CA GLY A 51 9.88 10.16 5.41
C GLY A 51 10.18 9.05 4.39
N LEU A 52 11.31 9.15 3.69
CA LEU A 52 11.78 8.18 2.68
C LEU A 52 12.58 7.01 3.30
N TYR A 53 12.18 6.54 4.48
CA TYR A 53 12.95 5.58 5.30
C TYR A 53 13.47 4.32 4.59
N PRO A 54 12.79 3.72 3.61
CA PRO A 54 13.34 2.57 2.88
C PRO A 54 14.66 2.84 2.16
N TYR A 55 14.98 4.11 1.91
CA TYR A 55 16.19 4.56 1.23
C TYR A 55 17.34 4.92 2.18
N LEU A 56 17.17 4.81 3.50
CA LEU A 56 18.26 5.08 4.44
C LEU A 56 19.42 4.11 4.21
N ASP A 57 20.63 4.64 4.16
CA ASP A 57 21.86 3.84 4.18
C ASP A 57 22.30 3.64 5.62
N THR A 58 22.16 2.42 6.13
CA THR A 58 22.44 2.09 7.54
C THR A 58 23.92 2.15 7.90
N GLU A 59 24.83 2.10 6.92
CA GLU A 59 26.28 2.17 7.16
C GLU A 59 26.75 3.60 7.45
N THR A 60 26.10 4.59 6.82
CA THR A 60 26.44 6.01 6.94
C THR A 60 25.42 6.83 7.74
N SER A 61 24.34 6.18 8.19
CA SER A 61 23.28 6.78 9.02
C SER A 61 23.75 7.07 10.44
N SER A 62 23.23 8.16 11.04
CA SER A 62 23.37 8.38 12.48
C SER A 62 22.48 7.40 13.27
N TRP A 63 22.59 7.43 14.61
CA TRP A 63 21.75 6.57 15.45
C TRP A 63 20.26 6.90 15.30
N GLN A 64 19.91 8.18 15.04
CA GLN A 64 18.53 8.61 14.85
C GLN A 64 17.92 7.99 13.60
N GLU A 65 18.66 7.99 12.49
CA GLU A 65 18.22 7.37 11.25
C GLU A 65 18.12 5.86 11.39
N ASN A 66 19.12 5.21 11.98
CA ASN A 66 19.09 3.76 12.23
C ASN A 66 17.92 3.35 13.13
N PHE A 67 17.62 4.13 14.17
CA PHE A 67 16.45 3.89 15.02
C PHE A 67 15.15 3.95 14.23
N VAL A 68 14.98 4.97 13.37
CA VAL A 68 13.79 5.11 12.53
C VAL A 68 13.70 3.97 11.51
N TYR A 69 14.81 3.60 10.88
CA TYR A 69 14.87 2.49 9.93
C TYR A 69 14.37 1.18 10.55
N GLU A 70 14.80 0.86 11.77
CA GLU A 70 14.37 -0.33 12.50
C GLU A 70 12.93 -0.21 13.02
N ALA A 71 12.54 0.93 13.60
CA ALA A 71 11.21 1.11 14.19
C ALA A 71 10.07 1.04 13.17
N PHE A 72 10.37 1.32 11.89
CA PHE A 72 9.41 1.31 10.79
C PHE A 72 9.42 0.01 9.99
N LYS A 73 10.13 -1.03 10.46
CA LYS A 73 10.07 -2.37 9.88
C LYS A 73 8.75 -3.06 10.21
N VAL A 74 8.16 -3.69 9.20
CA VAL A 74 6.94 -4.48 9.32
C VAL A 74 7.05 -5.77 8.52
N ASP A 75 6.40 -6.83 9.00
CA ASP A 75 6.21 -8.05 8.21
C ASP A 75 5.12 -7.80 7.15
N ILE A 76 5.45 -8.04 5.89
CA ILE A 76 4.54 -7.93 4.74
C ILE A 76 4.17 -9.31 4.18
N GLY A 77 4.10 -10.33 5.03
CA GLY A 77 3.75 -11.70 4.65
C GLY A 77 4.96 -12.56 4.31
N GLY A 78 5.85 -12.75 5.28
CA GLY A 78 7.06 -13.58 5.17
C GLY A 78 8.32 -12.82 4.77
N GLN A 79 8.27 -11.49 4.76
CA GLN A 79 9.42 -10.61 4.56
C GLN A 79 9.28 -9.38 5.43
N ILE A 80 10.38 -8.96 6.05
CA ILE A 80 10.42 -7.71 6.81
C ILE A 80 10.85 -6.58 5.86
N LYS A 81 10.10 -5.49 5.84
CA LYS A 81 10.40 -4.29 5.07
C LYS A 81 10.19 -3.04 5.91
N THR A 82 11.07 -2.06 5.74
CA THR A 82 10.87 -0.70 6.28
C THR A 82 9.83 0.02 5.43
N LEU A 83 8.87 0.69 6.07
CA LEU A 83 7.86 1.49 5.40
C LEU A 83 8.25 2.98 5.32
N HIS A 84 7.71 3.68 4.33
CA HIS A 84 7.67 5.13 4.34
C HIS A 84 6.87 5.66 5.54
N ARG A 85 7.13 6.92 5.94
CA ARG A 85 6.39 7.60 7.02
C ARG A 85 4.88 7.60 6.76
N GLU A 86 4.48 7.97 5.55
CA GLU A 86 3.07 8.04 5.15
C GLU A 86 2.41 6.65 5.13
N GLN A 87 3.07 5.63 4.55
CA GLN A 87 2.57 4.25 4.56
C GLN A 87 2.32 3.74 5.98
N SER A 88 3.20 4.08 6.91
CA SER A 88 3.08 3.70 8.32
C SER A 88 1.92 4.41 9.02
N SER A 89 1.68 5.68 8.68
CA SER A 89 0.50 6.41 9.17
C SER A 89 -0.79 5.73 8.71
N VAL A 90 -0.85 5.35 7.43
CA VAL A 90 -2.01 4.62 6.87
C VAL A 90 -2.20 3.28 7.57
N LEU A 91 -1.14 2.49 7.69
CA LEU A 91 -1.20 1.19 8.33
C LEU A 91 -1.65 1.31 9.78
N LYS A 92 -1.15 2.30 10.53
CA LYS A 92 -1.59 2.59 11.90
C LYS A 92 -3.08 2.88 11.97
N ASP A 93 -3.60 3.70 11.06
CA ASP A 93 -5.02 4.00 11.01
C ASP A 93 -5.86 2.77 10.66
N LEU A 94 -5.39 1.92 9.75
CA LEU A 94 -6.03 0.64 9.43
C LEU A 94 -6.05 -0.31 10.63
N ILE A 95 -4.93 -0.50 11.32
CA ILE A 95 -4.85 -1.33 12.54
C ILE A 95 -5.78 -0.80 13.64
N SER A 96 -5.99 0.52 13.70
CA SER A 96 -6.96 1.11 14.64
C SER A 96 -8.44 0.91 14.27
N GLY A 97 -8.72 0.17 13.18
CA GLY A 97 -10.08 -0.14 12.73
C GLY A 97 -10.78 0.98 11.96
N LYS A 98 -10.05 2.01 11.51
CA LYS A 98 -10.66 3.13 10.77
C LYS A 98 -10.95 2.75 9.32
N ASN A 99 -12.07 3.24 8.79
CA ASN A 99 -12.31 3.27 7.36
C ASN A 99 -11.47 4.38 6.72
N LEU A 100 -10.76 4.06 5.64
CA LEU A 100 -9.85 4.99 4.98
C LEU A 100 -10.10 5.02 3.47
N ALA A 101 -9.95 6.20 2.88
CA ALA A 101 -9.91 6.38 1.43
C ALA A 101 -8.65 7.18 1.08
N ILE A 102 -7.81 6.64 0.20
CA ILE A 102 -6.50 7.21 -0.11
C ILE A 102 -6.33 7.40 -1.60
N ILE A 103 -6.18 8.68 -1.97
CA ILE A 103 -5.76 9.07 -3.30
C ILE A 103 -4.23 9.14 -3.27
N ALA A 104 -3.59 8.11 -3.81
CA ALA A 104 -2.14 8.03 -3.93
C ALA A 104 -1.76 7.37 -5.26
N PRO A 105 -0.62 7.76 -5.85
CA PRO A 105 -0.12 7.15 -7.08
C PRO A 105 0.14 5.66 -6.88
N THR A 106 0.18 4.88 -7.97
CA THR A 106 0.45 3.44 -7.93
C THR A 106 1.78 3.13 -7.24
N SER A 107 2.78 4.00 -7.41
CA SER A 107 4.10 3.93 -6.78
C SER A 107 4.08 4.12 -5.26
N PHE A 108 3.00 4.61 -4.66
CA PHE A 108 2.87 4.75 -3.20
C PHE A 108 2.91 3.40 -2.48
N GLY A 109 2.68 2.29 -3.18
CA GLY A 109 2.81 0.95 -2.59
C GLY A 109 1.61 0.55 -1.73
N LYS A 110 0.39 0.92 -2.12
CA LYS A 110 -0.87 0.52 -1.44
C LYS A 110 -0.95 -0.99 -1.18
N SER A 111 -0.48 -1.80 -2.12
CA SER A 111 -0.37 -3.25 -1.98
C SER A 111 0.47 -3.69 -0.77
N PHE A 112 1.54 -2.97 -0.43
CA PHE A 112 2.38 -3.29 0.74
C PHE A 112 1.67 -3.03 2.05
N ILE A 113 0.86 -1.97 2.12
CA ILE A 113 0.06 -1.64 3.30
C ILE A 113 -0.96 -2.75 3.57
N ILE A 114 -1.64 -3.23 2.52
CA ILE A 114 -2.57 -4.36 2.65
C ILE A 114 -1.86 -5.63 3.09
N ASP A 115 -0.69 -5.93 2.54
CA ASP A 115 0.08 -7.10 2.96
C ASP A 115 0.50 -7.02 4.43
N ALA A 116 0.97 -5.84 4.88
CA ALA A 116 1.31 -5.60 6.27
C ALA A 116 0.09 -5.75 7.20
N PHE A 117 -1.04 -5.19 6.80
CA PHE A 117 -2.29 -5.31 7.54
C PHE A 117 -2.71 -6.78 7.70
N ILE A 118 -2.67 -7.57 6.62
CA ILE A 118 -3.00 -9.00 6.66
C ILE A 118 -2.07 -9.76 7.60
N ALA A 119 -0.77 -9.48 7.55
CA ALA A 119 0.23 -10.14 8.37
C ALA A 119 0.05 -9.84 9.87
N LEU A 120 -0.30 -8.59 10.20
CA LEU A 120 -0.46 -8.12 11.58
C LEU A 120 -1.82 -8.51 12.19
N GLU A 121 -2.92 -8.12 11.53
CA GLU A 121 -4.27 -8.28 12.08
C GLU A 121 -4.85 -9.68 11.85
N LYS A 122 -4.31 -10.42 10.87
CA LYS A 122 -4.75 -11.78 10.51
C LYS A 122 -6.29 -11.92 10.41
N PRO A 123 -6.98 -11.01 9.69
CA PRO A 123 -8.44 -11.04 9.53
C PRO A 123 -8.89 -12.38 8.94
N LYS A 124 -10.13 -12.81 9.17
CA LYS A 124 -10.63 -14.09 8.62
C LYS A 124 -11.04 -13.96 7.16
N ASN A 125 -11.83 -12.93 6.84
CA ASN A 125 -12.36 -12.75 5.48
C ASN A 125 -12.02 -11.36 4.96
N ILE A 126 -11.34 -11.32 3.82
CA ILE A 126 -10.96 -10.08 3.13
C ILE A 126 -11.43 -10.14 1.70
N ALA A 127 -12.08 -9.08 1.21
CA ALA A 127 -12.34 -8.92 -0.21
C ALA A 127 -11.48 -7.80 -0.79
N ILE A 128 -10.78 -8.10 -1.89
CA ILE A 128 -9.96 -7.16 -2.65
C ILE A 128 -10.58 -7.06 -4.04
N ILE A 129 -11.16 -5.90 -4.34
CA ILE A 129 -11.75 -5.58 -5.62
C ILE A 129 -10.71 -4.86 -6.45
N VAL A 130 -10.42 -5.42 -7.62
CA VAL A 130 -9.45 -4.87 -8.56
C VAL A 130 -10.15 -4.52 -9.88
N PRO A 131 -9.60 -3.63 -10.70
CA PRO A 131 -10.31 -3.15 -11.88
C PRO A 131 -10.22 -4.09 -13.09
N THR A 132 -9.28 -5.05 -13.10
CA THR A 132 -9.08 -5.92 -14.27
C THR A 132 -8.75 -7.36 -13.87
N ILE A 133 -8.96 -8.28 -14.82
CA ILE A 133 -8.55 -9.69 -14.70
C ILE A 133 -7.03 -9.83 -14.59
N ALA A 134 -6.27 -8.98 -15.28
CA ALA A 134 -4.81 -8.97 -15.20
C ALA A 134 -4.33 -8.65 -13.77
N LEU A 135 -4.89 -7.59 -13.16
CA LEU A 135 -4.58 -7.23 -11.77
C LEU A 135 -5.11 -8.27 -10.76
N THR A 136 -6.18 -8.98 -11.10
CA THR A 136 -6.65 -10.13 -10.32
C THR A 136 -5.59 -11.22 -10.28
N ASP A 137 -5.01 -11.59 -11.44
CA ASP A 137 -3.97 -12.62 -11.50
C ASP A 137 -2.67 -12.19 -10.82
N GLU A 138 -2.26 -10.93 -11.00
CA GLU A 138 -1.10 -10.36 -10.31
C GLU A 138 -1.27 -10.40 -8.78
N THR A 139 -2.40 -9.89 -8.28
CA THR A 139 -2.73 -9.87 -6.85
C THR A 139 -2.82 -11.29 -6.30
N ARG A 140 -3.43 -12.22 -7.04
CA ARG A 140 -3.50 -13.65 -6.69
C ARG A 140 -2.11 -14.25 -6.54
N ARG A 141 -1.21 -14.09 -7.52
CA ARG A 141 0.15 -14.65 -7.45
C ARG A 141 0.92 -14.09 -6.25
N ARG A 142 0.82 -12.78 -6.04
CA ARG A 142 1.46 -12.08 -4.92
C ARG A 142 0.99 -12.60 -3.57
N LEU A 143 -0.33 -12.66 -3.35
CA LEU A 143 -0.91 -13.09 -2.08
C LEU A 143 -0.81 -14.60 -1.85
N GLN A 144 -0.86 -15.42 -2.90
CA GLN A 144 -0.60 -16.85 -2.78
C GLN A 144 0.81 -17.11 -2.24
N LYS A 145 1.83 -16.45 -2.79
CA LYS A 145 3.22 -16.60 -2.32
C LYS A 145 3.38 -16.25 -0.84
N LYS A 146 2.62 -15.28 -0.35
CA LYS A 146 2.76 -14.73 1.01
C LYS A 146 1.87 -15.42 2.06
N PHE A 147 0.64 -15.77 1.68
CA PHE A 147 -0.42 -16.08 2.64
C PHE A 147 -1.13 -17.42 2.39
N SER A 148 -0.79 -18.17 1.33
CA SER A 148 -1.46 -19.46 1.00
C SER A 148 -1.41 -20.51 2.12
N ASN A 149 -0.42 -20.45 3.01
CA ASN A 149 -0.33 -21.36 4.16
C ASN A 149 -1.42 -21.09 5.22
N GLN A 150 -2.00 -19.88 5.24
CA GLN A 150 -2.96 -19.45 6.25
C GLN A 150 -4.33 -19.09 5.66
N TYR A 151 -4.37 -18.76 4.37
CA TYR A 151 -5.55 -18.25 3.69
C TYR A 151 -5.84 -19.04 2.43
N LYS A 152 -7.12 -19.35 2.22
CA LYS A 152 -7.61 -19.78 0.91
C LYS A 152 -7.77 -18.56 0.01
N ILE A 153 -6.98 -18.51 -1.07
CA ILE A 153 -7.07 -17.42 -2.05
C ILE A 153 -8.12 -17.80 -3.10
N ILE A 154 -9.20 -17.02 -3.17
CA ILE A 154 -10.39 -17.32 -4.00
C ILE A 154 -10.52 -16.27 -5.10
N THR A 155 -10.53 -16.73 -6.35
CA THR A 155 -10.62 -15.86 -7.55
C THR A 155 -11.67 -16.30 -8.58
N THR A 156 -12.35 -17.42 -8.35
CA THR A 156 -13.38 -18.00 -9.23
C THR A 156 -14.62 -18.39 -8.43
N SER A 157 -15.79 -18.47 -9.07
CA SER A 157 -17.16 -18.62 -8.49
C SER A 157 -17.50 -19.96 -7.84
N GLU A 158 -16.68 -20.98 -7.99
CA GLU A 158 -17.03 -22.38 -7.69
C GLU A 158 -16.26 -22.97 -6.51
N VAL A 159 -15.56 -22.13 -5.75
CA VAL A 159 -14.67 -22.58 -4.68
C VAL A 159 -15.40 -22.49 -3.34
N GLU A 160 -15.43 -23.59 -2.60
CA GLU A 160 -15.96 -23.59 -1.21
C GLU A 160 -15.10 -22.71 -0.29
N LEU A 161 -15.74 -22.08 0.69
CA LEU A 161 -15.05 -21.23 1.65
C LEU A 161 -14.26 -22.08 2.66
N SER A 162 -13.13 -21.54 3.12
CA SER A 162 -12.35 -22.05 4.25
C SER A 162 -12.65 -21.23 5.52
N GLU A 163 -11.96 -21.55 6.61
CA GLU A 163 -11.98 -20.73 7.84
C GLU A 163 -11.43 -19.31 7.61
N LYS A 164 -10.41 -19.19 6.77
CA LYS A 164 -9.78 -17.92 6.38
C LYS A 164 -9.69 -17.78 4.87
N ASN A 165 -10.20 -16.67 4.33
CA ASN A 165 -10.36 -16.45 2.90
C ASN A 165 -9.87 -15.05 2.49
N ILE A 166 -9.17 -15.01 1.37
CA ILE A 166 -8.91 -13.76 0.64
C ILE A 166 -9.57 -13.87 -0.73
N PHE A 167 -10.61 -13.09 -0.91
CA PHE A 167 -11.34 -12.96 -2.16
C PHE A 167 -10.66 -11.90 -3.03
N ILE A 168 -10.33 -12.25 -4.27
CA ILE A 168 -9.73 -11.30 -5.22
C ILE A 168 -10.55 -11.36 -6.49
N PHE A 169 -11.29 -10.29 -6.77
CA PHE A 169 -12.21 -10.28 -7.89
C PHE A 169 -12.15 -8.97 -8.67
N PRO A 170 -12.35 -9.04 -9.99
CA PRO A 170 -12.83 -7.88 -10.71
C PRO A 170 -14.25 -7.53 -10.26
N GLN A 171 -14.61 -6.25 -10.35
CA GLN A 171 -15.92 -5.72 -9.93
C GLN A 171 -17.11 -6.53 -10.49
N GLU A 172 -17.04 -7.00 -11.74
CA GLU A 172 -18.13 -7.74 -12.39
C GLU A 172 -18.36 -9.12 -11.75
N ARG A 173 -17.31 -9.74 -11.20
CA ARG A 173 -17.40 -11.07 -10.56
C ARG A 173 -17.73 -10.99 -9.08
N ALA A 174 -17.38 -9.89 -8.43
CA ALA A 174 -17.58 -9.70 -7.00
C ALA A 174 -19.06 -9.82 -6.60
N LEU A 175 -19.97 -9.33 -7.44
CA LEU A 175 -21.42 -9.37 -7.20
C LEU A 175 -21.98 -10.79 -7.06
N HIS A 176 -21.41 -11.77 -7.78
CA HIS A 176 -21.84 -13.17 -7.68
C HIS A 176 -21.42 -13.86 -6.37
N TYR A 177 -20.50 -13.24 -5.63
CA TYR A 177 -19.99 -13.75 -4.36
C TYR A 177 -20.62 -13.11 -3.14
N VAL A 178 -21.31 -11.98 -3.30
CA VAL A 178 -21.93 -11.24 -2.21
C VAL A 178 -22.76 -12.18 -1.33
N ASP A 179 -23.58 -13.05 -1.93
CA ASP A 179 -24.50 -13.90 -1.18
C ASP A 179 -23.81 -15.05 -0.45
N LYS A 180 -22.62 -15.48 -0.92
CA LYS A 180 -21.82 -16.52 -0.27
C LYS A 180 -21.02 -15.99 0.91
N ILE A 181 -20.74 -14.69 0.93
CA ILE A 181 -19.97 -14.04 1.98
C ILE A 181 -20.94 -13.58 3.07
N ALA A 182 -20.83 -14.13 4.27
CA ALA A 182 -21.64 -13.70 5.40
C ALA A 182 -21.14 -12.36 5.97
N GLU A 183 -19.82 -12.27 6.17
CA GLU A 183 -19.17 -11.13 6.81
C GLU A 183 -17.73 -10.98 6.28
N LEU A 184 -17.31 -9.73 6.09
CA LEU A 184 -15.95 -9.32 5.76
C LEU A 184 -15.36 -8.54 6.92
N ASP A 185 -14.15 -8.90 7.32
CA ASP A 185 -13.38 -8.09 8.26
C ASP A 185 -12.82 -6.85 7.55
N MET A 186 -12.44 -6.99 6.27
CA MET A 186 -11.95 -5.88 5.46
C MET A 186 -12.42 -5.98 3.99
N LEU A 187 -12.86 -4.85 3.46
CA LEU A 187 -13.08 -4.62 2.03
C LEU A 187 -12.05 -3.63 1.52
N VAL A 188 -11.27 -4.06 0.53
CA VAL A 188 -10.30 -3.24 -0.20
C VAL A 188 -10.83 -2.99 -1.61
N ILE A 189 -10.89 -1.74 -2.01
CA ILE A 189 -11.24 -1.33 -3.38
C ILE A 189 -10.01 -0.68 -4.00
N ASP A 190 -9.35 -1.36 -4.91
CA ASP A 190 -8.26 -0.75 -5.67
C ASP A 190 -8.81 0.16 -6.78
N GLU A 191 -8.07 1.22 -7.08
CA GLU A 191 -8.46 2.27 -8.04
C GLU A 191 -9.90 2.79 -7.85
N PHE A 192 -10.31 3.05 -6.60
CA PHE A 192 -11.65 3.55 -6.25
C PHE A 192 -12.10 4.78 -7.05
N TYR A 193 -11.18 5.64 -7.49
CA TYR A 193 -11.49 6.81 -8.32
C TYR A 193 -12.25 6.47 -9.63
N LYS A 194 -12.17 5.22 -10.11
CA LYS A 194 -12.95 4.72 -11.26
C LYS A 194 -14.45 4.56 -10.96
N ALA A 195 -14.88 4.74 -9.71
CA ALA A 195 -16.29 4.83 -9.35
C ALA A 195 -16.94 6.15 -9.80
N SER A 196 -16.17 7.16 -10.22
CA SER A 196 -16.73 8.37 -10.82
C SER A 196 -17.37 8.08 -12.18
N ALA A 197 -18.53 8.69 -12.43
CA ALA A 197 -19.24 8.63 -13.71
C ALA A 197 -18.41 9.16 -14.90
N ASP A 198 -17.43 10.03 -14.62
CA ASP A 198 -16.58 10.65 -15.63
C ASP A 198 -15.64 9.67 -16.34
N PHE A 199 -15.40 8.48 -15.77
CA PHE A 199 -14.51 7.47 -16.35
C PHE A 199 -15.22 6.53 -17.32
N ASP A 200 -16.27 5.85 -16.85
CA ASP A 200 -17.09 4.91 -17.61
C ASP A 200 -18.39 4.66 -16.84
N ASN A 201 -19.51 5.17 -17.36
CA ASN A 201 -20.81 5.10 -16.70
C ASN A 201 -21.28 3.67 -16.34
N GLN A 202 -20.95 2.66 -17.14
CA GLN A 202 -21.38 1.28 -16.86
C GLN A 202 -20.49 0.63 -15.80
N ARG A 203 -19.18 0.79 -15.92
CA ARG A 203 -18.21 0.24 -14.96
C ARG A 203 -18.30 0.93 -13.60
N SER A 204 -18.51 2.24 -13.56
CA SER A 204 -18.72 2.99 -12.32
C SER A 204 -19.95 2.49 -11.56
N THR A 205 -21.06 2.23 -12.27
CA THR A 205 -22.28 1.67 -11.67
C THR A 205 -22.05 0.28 -11.07
N SER A 206 -21.32 -0.59 -11.78
CA SER A 206 -20.98 -1.93 -11.29
C SER A 206 -20.12 -1.88 -10.02
N LEU A 207 -19.11 -0.99 -10.01
CA LEU A 207 -18.23 -0.79 -8.86
C LEU A 207 -19.02 -0.23 -7.67
N LEU A 208 -19.85 0.79 -7.87
CA LEU A 208 -20.70 1.36 -6.81
C LEU A 208 -21.62 0.32 -6.20
N ASN A 209 -22.29 -0.49 -7.03
CA ASN A 209 -23.13 -1.59 -6.56
C ASN A 209 -22.33 -2.62 -5.74
N THR A 210 -21.11 -2.93 -6.16
CA THR A 210 -20.21 -3.83 -5.44
C THR A 210 -19.82 -3.25 -4.08
N ILE A 211 -19.46 -1.97 -4.04
CA ILE A 211 -19.09 -1.24 -2.82
C ILE A 211 -20.25 -1.20 -1.83
N LEU A 212 -21.48 -0.92 -2.29
CA LEU A 212 -22.66 -0.91 -1.43
C LEU A 212 -22.90 -2.30 -0.83
N LYS A 213 -23.02 -3.33 -1.67
CA LYS A 213 -23.38 -4.68 -1.25
C LYS A 213 -22.33 -5.34 -0.35
N LEU A 214 -21.06 -5.28 -0.73
CA LEU A 214 -19.99 -5.83 0.11
C LEU A 214 -19.73 -4.92 1.31
N GLY A 215 -19.89 -3.61 1.15
CA GLY A 215 -19.69 -2.63 2.22
C GLY A 215 -20.68 -2.78 3.37
N GLU A 216 -21.92 -3.22 3.12
CA GLU A 216 -22.88 -3.58 4.18
C GLU A 216 -22.42 -4.78 5.02
N LYS A 217 -21.64 -5.68 4.41
CA LYS A 217 -21.09 -6.88 5.06
C LYS A 217 -19.70 -6.67 5.64
N SER A 218 -19.12 -5.47 5.50
CA SER A 218 -17.73 -5.20 5.85
C SER A 218 -17.61 -4.38 7.13
N LYS A 219 -16.83 -4.88 8.10
CA LYS A 219 -16.49 -4.15 9.33
C LYS A 219 -15.61 -2.93 9.02
N GLN A 220 -14.66 -3.11 8.12
CA GLN A 220 -13.69 -2.09 7.74
C GLN A 220 -13.55 -1.97 6.21
N LYS A 221 -13.28 -0.76 5.73
CA LYS A 221 -13.19 -0.41 4.31
C LYS A 221 -11.94 0.41 4.03
N TYR A 222 -11.23 0.02 2.98
CA TYR A 222 -10.08 0.73 2.44
C TYR A 222 -10.28 0.99 0.94
N PHE A 223 -10.23 2.26 0.56
CA PHE A 223 -10.43 2.74 -0.81
C PHE A 223 -9.17 3.43 -1.35
#